data_AF-A0A945K0S9-F1
#
_entry.id   AF-A0A945K0S9-F1
#
_cell.length_a   1.000
_cell.length_b   1.000
_cell.length_c   1.000
_cell.angle_alpha   90.00
_cell.angle_beta   90.00
_cell.angle_gamma   90.00
#
_symmetry.space_group_name_H-M   'P 1'
#
loop_
_entity.id
_entity.type
_entity.pdbx_description
1 polymer ?
#
loop_
_entity_poly.entity_id
_entity_poly.type
_entity_poly.pdbx_seq_one_letter_code
_entity_poly.pdbx_strand_id
1 'polypeptide(L)' 'MSQRDKLLCDTCGKQVDQLRRDVVDEDYNALTKPPLWNCDDCYEQKRAQRQQSQAESA' A
#
# COMPACT_ATOMS: atom_id res chain seq x y z
N MET A 1 11.40 11.54 25.32
CA MET A 1 11.15 12.04 23.95
C MET A 1 11.15 10.85 23.02
N SER A 2 9.97 10.36 22.61
CA SER A 2 9.88 9.22 21.69
C SER A 2 10.25 9.71 20.30
N GLN A 3 11.45 9.38 19.83
CA GLN A 3 11.77 9.50 18.41
C GLN A 3 10.79 8.59 17.68
N ARG A 4 9.86 9.17 16.92
CA ARG A 4 9.03 8.38 16.01
C ARG A 4 9.97 7.96 14.89
N ASP A 5 10.39 6.70 14.92
CA ASP A 5 11.17 6.13 13.83
C ASP A 5 10.36 6.29 12.55
N LYS A 6 10.97 6.93 11.55
CA LYS A 6 10.33 7.07 10.24
C LYS A 6 10.18 5.69 9.62
N LEU A 7 8.99 5.39 9.13
CA LEU A 7 8.65 4.13 8.50
C LEU A 7 8.96 4.21 7.00
N LEU A 8 9.47 3.11 6.41
CA LEU A 8 9.83 3.06 5.00
C LEU A 8 8.70 2.47 4.16
N CYS A 9 8.28 3.20 3.13
CA CYS A 9 7.30 2.70 2.16
C CYS A 9 7.89 1.58 1.29
N ASP A 10 7.21 0.44 1.21
CA ASP A 10 7.64 -0.72 0.40
C ASP A 10 7.49 -0.47 -1.11
N THR A 11 6.60 0.44 -1.53
CA THR A 11 6.40 0.76 -2.96
C THR A 11 7.41 1.78 -3.50
N CYS A 12 7.66 2.87 -2.77
CA CYS A 12 8.48 3.98 -3.28
C CYS A 12 9.76 4.25 -2.47
N GLY A 13 9.98 3.53 -1.36
CA GLY A 13 11.16 3.68 -0.50
C GLY A 13 11.19 4.95 0.36
N LYS A 14 10.16 5.79 0.31
CA LYS A 14 10.12 7.04 1.10
C LYS A 14 9.99 6.75 2.59
N GLN A 15 10.73 7.51 3.39
CA GLN A 15 10.56 7.57 4.84
C GLN A 15 9.42 8.51 5.22
N VAL A 16 8.41 7.99 5.90
CA VAL A 16 7.18 8.70 6.27
C VAL A 16 6.83 8.44 7.74
N ASP A 17 6.01 9.31 8.33
CA ASP A 17 5.58 9.16 9.73
C ASP A 17 4.51 8.07 9.90
N GLN A 18 3.83 7.70 8.81
CA GLN A 18 2.75 6.73 8.81
C GLN A 18 2.74 5.91 7.52
N LEU A 19 2.54 4.60 7.67
CA LEU A 19 2.27 3.70 6.55
C LEU A 19 0.85 3.14 6.65
N ARG A 20 0.27 2.88 5.48
CA ARG A 20 -0.98 2.15 5.29
C ARG A 20 -0.64 0.74 4.85
N ARG A 21 -1.26 -0.23 5.51
CA ARG A 21 -1.20 -1.61 5.04
C ARG A 21 -2.02 -1.72 3.77
N ASP A 22 -1.39 -2.15 2.71
CA ASP A 22 -2.03 -2.43 1.44
C ASP A 22 -1.89 -3.91 1.12
N VAL A 23 -3.04 -4.54 0.93
CA VAL A 23 -3.21 -6.00 0.77
C VAL A 23 -3.88 -6.24 -0.59
N VAL A 24 -3.43 -5.51 -1.59
CA VAL A 24 -4.20 -5.27 -2.82
C VAL A 24 -3.34 -5.61 -4.02
N ASP A 25 -3.23 -6.91 -4.24
CA ASP A 25 -2.99 -7.47 -5.56
C ASP A 25 -4.20 -8.38 -5.83
N GLU A 26 -4.70 -8.47 -7.06
CA GLU A 26 -5.79 -9.42 -7.36
C GLU A 26 -5.36 -10.85 -7.05
N ASP A 27 -4.06 -11.13 -7.24
CA ASP A 27 -3.39 -12.38 -6.85
C ASP A 27 -2.76 -12.30 -5.44
N TYR A 28 -3.22 -11.39 -4.58
CA TYR A 28 -2.76 -11.35 -3.20
C TYR A 28 -3.41 -12.48 -2.41
N ASN A 29 -2.59 -13.45 -2.05
CA ASN A 29 -2.97 -14.49 -1.12
C ASN A 29 -2.35 -14.18 0.26
N ALA A 30 -3.20 -13.89 1.23
CA ALA A 30 -2.81 -13.57 2.61
C ALA A 30 -2.04 -14.68 3.32
N LEU A 31 -2.10 -15.91 2.80
CA LEU A 31 -1.38 -17.06 3.34
C LEU A 31 0.04 -17.18 2.77
N THR A 32 0.33 -16.56 1.62
CA THR A 32 1.59 -16.76 0.89
C THR A 32 2.38 -15.49 0.63
N LYS A 33 1.76 -14.30 0.70
CA LYS A 33 2.43 -13.01 0.50
C LYS A 33 2.42 -12.18 1.79
N PRO A 34 3.56 -11.55 2.15
CA PRO A 34 3.60 -10.60 3.26
C PRO A 34 2.77 -9.35 2.93
N PRO A 35 2.18 -8.68 3.94
CA PRO A 35 1.48 -7.42 3.72
C PRO A 35 2.45 -6.34 3.26
N LEU A 36 2.06 -5.57 2.24
CA LEU A 36 2.83 -4.40 1.81
C LEU A 36 2.44 -3.18 2.65
N TRP A 37 3.41 -2.35 2.99
CA TRP A 37 3.21 -1.10 3.71
C TRP A 37 3.56 0.09 2.84
N ASN A 38 2.55 0.88 2.50
CA ASN A 38 2.65 1.97 1.54
C ASN A 38 2.44 3.32 2.24
N CYS A 39 3.11 4.36 1.78
CA CYS A 39 2.74 5.73 2.14
C CYS A 39 1.34 6.06 1.58
N ASP A 40 0.69 7.09 2.12
CA ASP A 40 -0.68 7.46 1.72
C ASP A 40 -0.80 7.68 0.20
N ASP A 41 0.16 8.38 -0.43
CA ASP A 41 0.19 8.58 -1.90
C ASP A 41 0.14 7.26 -2.69
N CYS A 42 0.97 6.29 -2.32
CA CYS A 42 1.06 5.00 -3.01
C CYS A 42 -0.17 4.14 -2.74
N TYR A 43 -0.71 4.21 -1.53
CA TYR A 43 -1.94 3.53 -1.16
C TYR A 43 -3.13 4.06 -1.97
N GLU A 44 -3.30 5.38 -2.06
CA GLU A 44 -4.40 6.01 -2.80
C GLU A 44 -4.32 5.72 -4.31
N GLN A 45 -3.12 5.78 -4.90
CA GLN A 45 -2.91 5.45 -6.32
C GLN A 45 -3.34 4.01 -6.65
N LYS A 46 -2.92 3.03 -5.83
CA LYS A 46 -3.30 1.63 -6.02
C LYS A 46 -4.80 1.42 -5.86
N ARG A 47 -5.43 2.11 -4.90
CA ARG A 47 -6.89 2.07 -4.70
C ARG A 47 -7.65 2.68 -5.89
N ALA A 48 -7.17 3.79 -6.44
CA ALA A 48 -7.76 4.43 -7.61
C ALA A 48 -7.64 3.56 -8.86
N GLN A 49 -6.45 2.97 -9.11
CA GLN A 49 -6.24 2.02 -10.22
C GLN A 49 -7.21 0.83 -10.14
N ARG A 50 -7.39 0.26 -8.95
CA ARG A 50 -8.34 -0.85 -8.78
C ARG A 50 -9.80 -0.46 -9.03
N GLN A 51 -10.20 0.76 -8.66
CA GLN A 51 -11.55 1.24 -8.94
C GLN A 51 -11.77 1.40 -10.45
N GLN A 52 -10.74 1.81 -11.20
CA GLN A 52 -10.78 1.88 -12.65
C GLN A 52 -10.85 0.48 -13.27
N SER A 53 -9.97 -0.44 -12.87
CA SER A 53 -9.96 -1.82 -13.42
C SER A 53 -11.23 -2.61 -13.13
N GLN A 54 -11.85 -2.41 -11.95
CA GLN A 54 -13.17 -2.98 -11.66
C GLN A 54 -14.30 -2.37 -12.48
N ALA A 55 -14.21 -1.08 -12.83
CA ALA A 55 -15.20 -0.41 -13.67
C ALA A 55 -15.09 -0.81 -15.15
N GLU A 56 -13.89 -1.15 -15.63
CA GLU A 56 -13.63 -1.58 -17.00
C GLU A 56 -13.95 -3.06 -17.25
N SER A 57 -14.10 -3.84 -16.17
CA SER A 57 -14.40 -5.28 -16.21
C SER A 57 -15.89 -5.61 -15.98
N ALA A 58 -16.75 -4.58 -15.83
CA ALA A 58 -18.20 -4.70 -15.57
C ALA A 58 -19.02 -4.36 -16.82
#